data_AF-A0A7Y7NYI4-F1
#
_entry.id   AF-A0A7Y7NYI4-F1
#
_cell.length_a   1.000
_cell.length_b   1.000
_cell.length_c   1.000
_cell.angle_alpha   90.00
_cell.angle_beta   90.00
_cell.angle_gamma   90.00
#
_symmetry.space_group_name_H-M   'P 1'
#
loop_
_entity.id
_entity.type
_entity.pdbx_description
1 polymer ?
#
loop_
_entity_poly.entity_id
_entity_poly.type
_entity_poly.pdbx_seq_one_letter_code
_entity_poly.pdbx_strand_id
1 'polypeptide(L)'
;RKTGEIKVYTEKEGLSNNIVYNIFEDKSGNLWVSTNFGLSQFNPKTETFVNFDVKDGIQSHEFNSGAAAISKDGRMYFGGMNGFNSFYPQEVKRNEKKPPIVITTFKILNVDQELEINDGDTINLTYNDNFFSFEFSALDFSNPSKNRFAFKLDNFDPDWIYVDANKRFAEYTKVSPGTYLFHVKGTNNDGVWNEKGTSVVIIISPAWWNTWAFRIVFGSFILLLIYNIIRLRFKRIKAEHEIEMKMLAIEKQVFELEQKSLRLQMNPHFIFNSLNSIQSFVISNDTDKAILYLAKFAQLMRLILTNTRESFITVKDELKALSYYMDIERLRFDNKFEFEIILDKDIDDDFVGIPPMIIQPYIENAILHGINYKEGKGKLTISIKLEEDTLLCIIEDDGVGREKAMEFKQQIGLKHKSRGMEITKERLEILNRQHKGQTSVRIIDLRDENGKAIGTKVELSIPFIDL
;
A
#
# COMPACT_ATOMS: atom_id res chain seq x y z
N ARG A 1 -35.39 12.65 92.10
CA ARG A 1 -35.54 12.28 90.67
C ARG A 1 -36.45 13.33 90.03
N LYS A 2 -35.92 14.24 89.20
CA LYS A 2 -36.61 15.50 88.82
C LYS A 2 -36.30 15.94 87.38
N THR A 3 -36.31 15.03 86.41
CA THR A 3 -36.19 15.39 84.97
C THR A 3 -37.16 14.63 84.05
N GLY A 4 -37.70 13.46 84.42
CA GLY A 4 -38.68 12.75 83.58
C GLY A 4 -38.14 12.20 82.25
N GLU A 5 -36.88 12.47 81.93
CA GLU A 5 -36.19 11.98 80.74
C GLU A 5 -35.88 10.49 80.90
N ILE A 6 -36.33 9.70 79.93
CA ILE A 6 -36.01 8.27 79.79
C ILE A 6 -35.05 8.15 78.61
N LYS A 7 -33.89 7.56 78.85
CA LYS A 7 -32.93 7.22 77.82
C LYS A 7 -32.90 5.71 77.63
N VAL A 8 -33.02 5.28 76.38
CA VAL A 8 -33.06 3.87 75.99
C VAL A 8 -31.72 3.52 75.35
N TYR A 9 -31.13 2.41 75.78
CA TYR A 9 -29.92 1.85 75.21
C TYR A 9 -30.25 0.45 74.70
N THR A 10 -29.94 0.22 73.43
CA THR A 10 -30.18 -1.01 72.68
C THR A 10 -28.85 -1.51 72.11
N GLU A 11 -28.88 -2.59 71.33
CA GLU A 11 -27.74 -3.06 70.55
C GLU A 11 -27.13 -1.97 69.66
N LYS A 12 -27.93 -1.01 69.20
CA LYS A 12 -27.44 0.12 68.39
C LYS A 12 -26.52 1.05 69.18
N GLU A 13 -26.74 1.18 70.48
CA GLU A 13 -25.93 2.01 71.38
C GLU A 13 -24.78 1.22 72.02
N GLY A 14 -24.62 -0.07 71.68
CA GLY A 14 -23.49 -0.90 72.09
C GLY A 14 -23.80 -1.98 73.13
N LEU A 15 -25.07 -2.13 73.56
CA LEU A 15 -25.48 -3.26 74.40
C LEU A 15 -25.26 -4.60 73.65
N SER A 16 -24.87 -5.67 74.36
CA SER A 16 -24.59 -6.96 73.70
C SER A 16 -25.84 -7.62 73.11
N ASN A 17 -27.00 -7.46 73.74
CA ASN A 17 -28.30 -7.90 73.24
C ASN A 17 -29.46 -7.15 73.90
N ASN A 18 -30.55 -6.91 73.16
CA ASN A 18 -31.72 -6.19 73.65
C ASN A 18 -32.53 -6.91 74.74
N ILE A 19 -32.37 -8.24 74.88
CA ILE A 19 -33.01 -9.02 75.94
C ILE A 19 -32.12 -8.96 77.18
N VAL A 20 -32.53 -8.15 78.15
CA VAL A 20 -31.83 -7.95 79.42
C VAL A 20 -32.50 -8.77 80.52
N TYR A 21 -31.71 -9.56 81.24
CA TYR A 21 -32.20 -10.44 82.31
C TYR A 21 -32.01 -9.85 83.70
N ASN A 22 -30.82 -9.36 84.01
CA ASN A 22 -30.47 -8.82 85.34
C ASN A 22 -29.48 -7.67 85.20
N ILE A 23 -29.58 -6.69 86.09
CA ILE A 23 -28.69 -5.51 86.15
C ILE A 23 -28.18 -5.35 87.58
N PHE A 24 -26.88 -5.21 87.75
CA PHE A 24 -26.24 -4.89 89.02
C PHE A 24 -25.27 -3.73 88.91
N GLU A 25 -25.24 -2.87 89.92
CA GLU A 25 -24.27 -1.78 90.01
C GLU A 25 -23.03 -2.22 90.78
N ASP A 26 -21.84 -1.94 90.25
CA ASP A 26 -20.58 -2.12 90.97
C ASP A 26 -20.22 -0.90 91.85
N LYS A 27 -19.20 -1.04 92.69
CA LYS A 27 -18.76 0.04 93.59
C LYS A 27 -18.25 1.29 92.86
N SER A 28 -17.92 1.18 91.57
CA SER A 28 -17.43 2.27 90.73
C SER A 28 -18.57 2.98 89.99
N GLY A 29 -19.81 2.50 90.14
CA GLY A 29 -21.01 3.03 89.48
C GLY A 29 -21.22 2.51 88.05
N ASN A 30 -20.52 1.44 87.64
CA ASN A 30 -20.83 0.78 86.37
C ASN A 30 -21.95 -0.24 86.57
N LEU A 31 -22.80 -0.40 85.57
CA LEU A 31 -23.88 -1.38 85.54
C LEU A 31 -23.44 -2.63 84.78
N TRP A 32 -23.55 -3.78 85.42
CA TRP A 32 -23.32 -5.10 84.83
C TRP A 32 -24.66 -5.71 84.45
N VAL A 33 -24.83 -5.95 83.16
CA VAL A 33 -26.09 -6.27 82.51
C VAL A 33 -25.95 -7.66 81.87
N SER A 34 -26.68 -8.63 82.40
CA SER A 34 -26.75 -9.97 81.79
C SER A 34 -27.80 -9.99 80.68
N THR A 35 -27.47 -10.56 79.53
CA THR A 35 -28.31 -10.52 78.33
C THR A 35 -28.45 -11.91 77.68
N ASN A 36 -29.19 -11.98 76.58
CA ASN A 36 -29.26 -13.19 75.76
C ASN A 36 -28.02 -13.43 74.87
N PHE A 37 -27.04 -12.51 74.88
CA PHE A 37 -25.78 -12.67 74.15
C PHE A 37 -24.60 -12.14 74.97
N GLY A 38 -24.37 -12.75 76.14
CA GLY A 38 -23.25 -12.40 77.01
C GLY A 38 -23.59 -11.33 78.05
N LEU A 39 -22.53 -10.71 78.58
CA LEU A 39 -22.58 -9.75 79.67
C LEU A 39 -22.09 -8.38 79.20
N SER A 40 -22.80 -7.31 79.52
CA SER A 40 -22.39 -5.94 79.21
C SER A 40 -22.06 -5.18 80.49
N GLN A 41 -20.88 -4.56 80.55
CA GLN A 41 -20.58 -3.50 81.51
C GLN A 41 -20.90 -2.15 80.86
N PHE A 42 -21.81 -1.40 81.46
CA PHE A 42 -22.22 -0.07 81.03
C PHE A 42 -21.71 0.98 82.03
N ASN A 43 -21.03 2.00 81.53
CA ASN A 43 -20.65 3.16 82.34
C ASN A 43 -21.67 4.29 82.10
N PRO A 44 -22.52 4.64 83.08
CA PRO A 44 -23.55 5.67 82.89
C PRO A 44 -23.01 7.09 82.71
N LYS A 45 -21.75 7.36 83.09
CA LYS A 45 -21.13 8.69 82.97
C LYS A 45 -20.59 8.94 81.56
N THR A 46 -19.97 7.92 80.96
CA THR A 46 -19.42 7.99 79.59
C THR A 46 -20.38 7.44 78.55
N GLU A 47 -21.45 6.77 78.99
CA GLU A 47 -22.45 6.11 78.15
C GLU A 47 -21.87 5.05 77.20
N THR A 48 -20.81 4.38 77.63
CA THR A 48 -20.10 3.36 76.85
C THR A 48 -20.34 1.96 77.38
N PHE A 49 -20.41 0.99 76.48
CA PHE A 49 -20.54 -0.44 76.78
C PHE A 49 -19.21 -1.20 76.55
N VAL A 50 -18.95 -2.18 77.40
CA VAL A 50 -17.93 -3.21 77.20
C VAL A 50 -18.62 -4.57 77.28
N ASN A 51 -18.55 -5.35 76.22
CA ASN A 51 -19.28 -6.61 76.09
C ASN A 51 -18.35 -7.81 76.23
N PHE A 52 -18.77 -8.77 77.03
CA PHE A 52 -18.08 -10.02 77.31
C PHE A 52 -18.91 -11.18 76.77
N ASP A 53 -18.28 -12.05 75.97
CA ASP A 53 -18.90 -13.22 75.36
C ASP A 53 -18.18 -14.52 75.76
N VAL A 54 -18.60 -15.64 75.17
CA VAL A 54 -18.06 -16.98 75.49
C VAL A 54 -16.53 -17.05 75.31
N LYS A 55 -15.96 -16.27 74.38
CA LYS A 55 -14.51 -16.23 74.14
C LYS A 55 -13.75 -15.47 75.22
N ASP A 56 -14.43 -14.67 76.03
CA ASP A 56 -13.85 -14.00 77.21
C ASP A 56 -14.03 -14.84 78.50
N GLY A 57 -14.56 -16.07 78.38
CA GLY A 57 -14.76 -16.99 79.50
C GLY A 57 -16.18 -17.00 80.07
N ILE A 58 -17.17 -16.42 79.38
CA ILE A 58 -18.58 -16.52 79.76
C ILE A 58 -19.11 -17.95 79.53
N GLN A 59 -19.97 -18.43 80.42
CA GLN A 59 -20.46 -19.82 80.45
C GLN A 59 -21.24 -20.25 79.20
N SER A 60 -22.02 -19.34 78.62
CA SER A 60 -22.83 -19.50 77.40
C SER A 60 -23.27 -18.13 76.88
N HIS A 61 -23.82 -18.06 75.68
CA HIS A 61 -24.41 -16.82 75.17
C HIS A 61 -25.60 -16.35 76.02
N GLU A 62 -26.44 -17.27 76.49
CA GLU A 62 -27.68 -16.94 77.19
C GLU A 62 -27.54 -17.02 78.73
N PHE A 63 -27.93 -15.94 79.39
CA PHE A 63 -28.18 -15.86 80.84
C PHE A 63 -29.67 -16.08 81.16
N ASN A 64 -30.01 -16.28 82.43
CA ASN A 64 -31.39 -16.50 82.86
C ASN A 64 -31.94 -15.34 83.71
N SER A 65 -33.22 -15.02 83.53
CA SER A 65 -33.93 -14.04 84.37
C SER A 65 -33.93 -14.48 85.84
N GLY A 66 -33.61 -13.55 86.74
CA GLY A 66 -33.56 -13.81 88.19
C GLY A 66 -32.35 -14.63 88.66
N ALA A 67 -31.53 -15.16 87.75
CA ALA A 67 -30.34 -15.94 88.08
C ALA A 67 -29.11 -15.05 88.29
N ALA A 68 -29.19 -14.06 89.17
CA ALA A 68 -28.05 -13.21 89.48
C ALA A 68 -28.03 -12.84 90.98
N ALA A 69 -26.84 -12.78 91.57
CA ALA A 69 -26.66 -12.37 92.97
C ALA A 69 -25.34 -11.61 93.18
N ILE A 70 -25.30 -10.75 94.20
CA ILE A 70 -24.08 -10.12 94.69
C ILE A 70 -23.82 -10.61 96.11
N SER A 71 -22.62 -11.12 96.37
CA SER A 71 -22.19 -11.52 97.71
C SER A 71 -21.80 -10.31 98.57
N LYS A 72 -21.73 -10.50 99.89
CA LYS A 72 -21.37 -9.44 100.87
C LYS A 72 -19.99 -8.82 100.62
N ASP A 73 -19.07 -9.60 100.06
CA ASP A 73 -17.72 -9.17 99.67
C ASP A 73 -17.69 -8.39 98.34
N GLY A 74 -18.82 -8.31 97.62
CA GLY A 74 -18.95 -7.62 96.34
C GLY A 74 -18.65 -8.50 95.12
N ARG A 75 -18.53 -9.82 95.29
CA ARG A 75 -18.47 -10.76 94.14
C ARG A 75 -19.83 -10.83 93.45
N MET A 76 -19.84 -10.69 92.12
CA MET A 76 -21.06 -10.84 91.32
C MET A 76 -21.16 -12.26 90.78
N TYR A 77 -22.39 -12.78 90.74
CA TYR A 77 -22.76 -14.08 90.20
C TYR A 77 -23.84 -13.88 89.15
N PHE A 78 -23.64 -14.44 87.96
CA PHE A 78 -24.62 -14.45 86.88
C PHE A 78 -24.77 -15.88 86.34
N GLY A 79 -25.97 -16.43 86.42
CA GLY A 79 -26.33 -17.77 85.99
C GLY A 79 -27.04 -17.79 84.64
N GLY A 80 -26.87 -18.88 83.90
CA GLY A 80 -27.55 -19.11 82.64
C GLY A 80 -27.60 -20.59 82.28
N MET A 81 -27.60 -20.91 80.99
CA MET A 81 -27.88 -22.27 80.51
C MET A 81 -26.82 -23.31 80.88
N ASN A 82 -25.56 -22.91 81.01
CA ASN A 82 -24.39 -23.78 81.23
C ASN A 82 -23.68 -23.43 82.56
N GLY A 83 -24.46 -23.23 83.63
CA GLY A 83 -23.95 -22.93 84.96
C GLY A 83 -23.96 -21.44 85.27
N PHE A 84 -22.89 -20.92 85.88
CA PHE A 84 -22.79 -19.51 86.27
C PHE A 84 -21.36 -18.99 86.15
N ASN A 85 -21.23 -17.69 85.90
CA ASN A 85 -19.97 -16.95 86.02
C ASN A 85 -19.93 -16.24 87.38
N SER A 86 -18.75 -16.21 88.00
CA SER A 86 -18.50 -15.39 89.18
C SER A 86 -17.21 -14.59 89.03
N PHE A 87 -17.24 -13.30 89.34
CA PHE A 87 -16.06 -12.43 89.24
C PHE A 87 -16.19 -11.23 90.18
N TYR A 88 -15.06 -10.61 90.51
CA TYR A 88 -15.04 -9.30 91.14
C TYR A 88 -14.93 -8.21 90.06
N PRO A 89 -15.87 -7.26 89.97
CA PRO A 89 -15.82 -6.20 88.96
C PRO A 89 -14.52 -5.41 88.92
N GLN A 90 -13.88 -5.21 90.09
CA GLN A 90 -12.62 -4.46 90.22
C GLN A 90 -11.39 -5.23 89.70
N GLU A 91 -11.50 -6.55 89.55
CA GLU A 91 -10.40 -7.41 89.07
C GLU A 91 -10.44 -7.63 87.56
N VAL A 92 -11.55 -7.25 86.90
CA VAL A 92 -11.67 -7.31 85.44
C VAL A 92 -10.80 -6.22 84.84
N LYS A 93 -9.59 -6.60 84.43
CA LYS A 93 -8.61 -5.69 83.81
C LYS A 93 -8.76 -5.70 82.30
N ARG A 94 -8.72 -4.51 81.69
CA ARG A 94 -8.62 -4.35 80.24
C ARG A 94 -7.18 -4.50 79.79
N ASN A 95 -6.99 -5.07 78.60
CA ASN A 95 -5.72 -5.07 77.90
C ASN A 95 -5.50 -3.68 77.28
N GLU A 96 -4.67 -2.85 77.92
CA GLU A 96 -4.27 -1.55 77.37
C GLU A 96 -3.03 -1.64 76.46
N LYS A 97 -2.48 -2.84 76.26
CA LYS A 97 -1.27 -3.02 75.45
C LYS A 97 -1.62 -2.90 73.97
N LYS A 98 -0.93 -1.99 73.30
CA LYS A 98 -0.96 -1.85 71.85
C LYS A 98 -0.24 -3.04 71.22
N PRO A 99 -0.89 -3.82 70.34
CA PRO A 99 -0.24 -4.98 69.75
C PRO A 99 0.77 -4.54 68.67
N PRO A 100 1.94 -5.18 68.58
CA PRO A 100 2.77 -5.07 67.39
C PRO A 100 2.00 -5.63 66.19
N ILE A 101 2.00 -4.90 65.08
CA ILE A 101 1.49 -5.39 63.81
C ILE A 101 2.68 -5.90 63.00
N VAL A 102 2.52 -7.04 62.35
CA VAL A 102 3.53 -7.64 61.49
C VAL A 102 2.90 -8.07 60.18
N ILE A 103 3.65 -7.95 59.10
CA ILE A 103 3.28 -8.50 57.80
C ILE A 103 3.86 -9.91 57.75
N THR A 104 2.99 -10.92 57.65
CA THR A 104 3.40 -12.33 57.72
C THR A 104 3.77 -12.89 56.36
N THR A 105 3.11 -12.41 55.30
CA THR A 105 3.29 -12.96 53.96
C THR A 105 3.03 -11.88 52.92
N PHE A 106 3.85 -11.88 51.87
CA PHE A 106 3.63 -11.08 50.68
C PHE A 106 3.52 -12.00 49.48
N LYS A 107 2.49 -11.80 48.65
CA LYS A 107 2.24 -12.62 47.47
C LYS A 107 2.26 -11.76 46.23
N ILE A 108 2.88 -12.27 45.18
CA ILE A 108 2.82 -11.70 43.83
C ILE A 108 2.11 -12.76 42.97
N LEU A 109 1.06 -12.37 42.25
CA LEU A 109 0.30 -13.31 41.39
C LEU A 109 -0.20 -14.56 42.14
N ASN A 110 -0.59 -14.39 43.41
CA ASN A 110 -0.99 -15.47 44.35
C ASN A 110 0.14 -16.47 44.70
N VAL A 111 1.39 -16.12 44.44
CA VAL A 111 2.57 -16.91 44.82
C VAL A 111 3.29 -16.23 45.98
N ASP A 112 3.41 -16.95 47.08
CA ASP A 112 4.11 -16.52 48.29
C ASP A 112 5.58 -16.19 47.97
N GLN A 113 6.03 -15.03 48.44
CA GLN A 113 7.42 -14.60 48.35
C GLN A 113 8.11 -14.86 49.70
N GLU A 114 9.26 -15.54 49.69
CA GLU A 114 10.09 -15.76 50.88
C GLU A 114 10.86 -14.48 51.23
N LEU A 115 10.13 -13.44 51.67
CA LEU A 115 10.67 -12.15 52.07
C LEU A 115 10.23 -11.84 53.50
N GLU A 116 11.19 -11.59 54.38
CA GLU A 116 10.90 -11.02 55.70
C GLU A 116 10.70 -9.50 55.53
N ILE A 117 9.49 -9.03 55.84
CA ILE A 117 9.10 -7.64 55.66
C ILE A 117 9.05 -6.94 57.02
N ASN A 118 9.95 -5.98 57.21
CA ASN A 118 9.99 -5.12 58.38
C ASN A 118 9.39 -3.74 58.09
N ASP A 119 9.12 -3.00 59.17
CA ASP A 119 8.62 -1.62 59.09
C ASP A 119 9.67 -0.71 58.41
N GLY A 120 9.28 -0.09 57.30
CA GLY A 120 10.12 0.78 56.48
C GLY A 120 10.85 0.09 55.31
N ASP A 121 10.66 -1.21 55.11
CA ASP A 121 11.29 -1.93 54.00
C ASP A 121 10.75 -1.50 52.64
N THR A 122 11.56 -1.71 51.60
CA THR A 122 11.23 -1.35 50.21
C THR A 122 11.19 -2.60 49.33
N ILE A 123 10.05 -2.80 48.66
CA ILE A 123 9.82 -3.91 47.72
C ILE A 123 9.79 -3.34 46.30
N ASN A 124 10.67 -3.85 45.44
CA ASN A 124 10.73 -3.47 44.03
C ASN A 124 9.97 -4.51 43.19
N LEU A 125 8.99 -4.05 42.43
CA LEU A 125 8.15 -4.86 41.56
C LEU A 125 8.36 -4.47 40.10
N THR A 126 8.19 -5.43 39.19
CA THR A 126 8.20 -5.15 37.75
C THR A 126 6.80 -4.75 37.27
N TYR A 127 6.71 -4.19 36.06
CA TYR A 127 5.42 -3.85 35.43
C TYR A 127 4.44 -5.03 35.36
N ASN A 128 4.95 -6.26 35.27
CA ASN A 128 4.12 -7.47 35.17
C ASN A 128 3.58 -7.93 36.53
N ASP A 129 4.18 -7.47 37.63
CA ASP A 129 3.82 -7.83 39.00
C ASP A 129 2.75 -6.88 39.55
N ASN A 130 1.75 -6.55 38.72
CA ASN A 130 0.71 -5.57 39.03
C ASN A 130 -0.44 -6.11 39.91
N PHE A 131 -0.28 -7.34 40.39
CA PHE A 131 -1.20 -8.01 41.29
C PHE A 131 -0.40 -8.55 42.47
N PHE A 132 -0.65 -8.01 43.65
CA PHE A 132 0.03 -8.40 44.87
C PHE A 132 -0.90 -8.29 46.07
N SER A 133 -0.60 -9.06 47.11
CA SER A 133 -1.35 -9.05 48.37
C SER A 133 -0.44 -9.12 49.58
N PHE A 134 -0.86 -8.47 50.66
CA PHE A 134 -0.24 -8.53 51.98
C PHE A 134 -1.11 -9.33 52.92
N GLU A 135 -0.53 -10.24 53.68
CA GLU A 135 -1.14 -10.84 54.86
C GLU A 135 -0.49 -10.25 56.11
N PHE A 136 -1.31 -9.96 57.12
CA PHE A 136 -0.85 -9.28 58.33
C PHE A 136 -1.47 -9.87 59.60
N SER A 137 -0.78 -9.72 60.72
CA SER A 137 -1.23 -10.20 62.01
C SER A 137 -0.91 -9.21 63.12
N ALA A 138 -1.78 -9.16 64.13
CA ALA A 138 -1.50 -8.49 65.38
C ALA A 138 -0.94 -9.52 66.36
N LEU A 139 0.20 -9.23 66.98
CA LEU A 139 0.82 -10.10 67.98
C LEU A 139 0.12 -9.95 69.35
N ASP A 140 -1.18 -10.22 69.37
CA ASP A 140 -2.03 -10.35 70.54
C ASP A 140 -2.76 -11.69 70.51
N PHE A 141 -2.38 -12.59 71.42
CA PHE A 141 -2.85 -13.97 71.47
C PHE A 141 -4.03 -14.16 72.42
N SER A 142 -4.44 -13.13 73.17
CA SER A 142 -5.50 -13.24 74.18
C SER A 142 -6.86 -13.57 73.57
N ASN A 143 -7.27 -12.86 72.51
CA ASN A 143 -8.44 -13.23 71.72
C ASN A 143 -8.31 -12.71 70.27
N PRO A 144 -7.57 -13.42 69.40
CA PRO A 144 -7.24 -12.95 68.05
C PRO A 144 -8.45 -12.70 67.15
N SER A 145 -9.61 -13.26 67.49
CA SER A 145 -10.84 -13.12 66.72
C SER A 145 -11.56 -11.79 66.93
N LYS A 146 -11.19 -11.04 67.98
CA LYS A 146 -11.71 -9.69 68.26
C LYS A 146 -10.83 -8.57 67.72
N ASN A 147 -9.65 -8.90 67.20
CA ASN A 147 -8.73 -7.91 66.63
C ASN A 147 -9.35 -7.33 65.36
N ARG A 148 -9.25 -6.01 65.23
CA ARG A 148 -9.63 -5.27 64.02
C ARG A 148 -8.37 -4.72 63.38
N PHE A 149 -8.40 -4.60 62.07
CA PHE A 149 -7.30 -4.05 61.29
C PHE A 149 -7.80 -2.90 60.42
N ALA A 150 -6.90 -2.00 60.08
CA ALA A 150 -7.14 -1.00 59.06
C ALA A 150 -5.89 -0.89 58.20
N PHE A 151 -6.06 -0.86 56.88
CA PHE A 151 -4.95 -0.71 55.95
C PHE A 151 -5.27 0.34 54.89
N LYS A 152 -4.20 0.86 54.27
CA LYS A 152 -4.27 1.86 53.22
C LYS A 152 -3.03 1.79 52.33
N LEU A 153 -3.20 1.86 51.02
CA LEU A 153 -2.12 2.11 50.08
C LEU A 153 -2.15 3.57 49.62
N ASP A 154 -1.19 4.37 50.06
CA ASP A 154 -1.07 5.77 49.64
C ASP A 154 -0.86 5.85 48.11
N ASN A 155 -1.49 6.83 47.48
CA ASN A 155 -1.60 7.01 46.02
C ASN A 155 -2.45 5.95 45.29
N PHE A 156 -3.21 5.11 46.01
CA PHE A 156 -4.18 4.17 45.44
C PHE A 156 -5.54 4.23 46.16
N ASP A 157 -5.54 4.09 47.49
CA ASP A 157 -6.75 4.15 48.30
C ASP A 157 -7.04 5.60 48.77
N PRO A 158 -8.29 6.08 48.64
CA PRO A 158 -8.66 7.40 49.14
C PRO A 158 -8.64 7.46 50.68
N ASP A 159 -9.21 6.45 51.34
CA ASP A 159 -9.41 6.37 52.79
C ASP A 159 -8.98 5.00 53.36
N TRP A 160 -8.91 4.91 54.70
CA TRP A 160 -8.58 3.67 55.41
C TRP A 160 -9.68 2.61 55.24
N ILE A 161 -9.26 1.38 54.93
CA ILE A 161 -10.14 0.22 54.81
C ILE A 161 -10.10 -0.56 56.12
N TYR A 162 -11.23 -0.59 56.84
CA TYR A 162 -11.38 -1.30 58.11
C TYR A 162 -11.87 -2.73 57.89
N VAL A 163 -11.22 -3.70 58.52
CA VAL A 163 -11.53 -5.13 58.42
C VAL A 163 -11.46 -5.82 59.78
N ASP A 164 -12.27 -6.86 59.96
CA ASP A 164 -12.24 -7.69 61.16
C ASP A 164 -11.20 -8.81 61.06
N ALA A 165 -11.00 -9.56 62.15
CA ALA A 165 -10.05 -10.66 62.27
C ALA A 165 -10.19 -11.78 61.22
N ASN A 166 -11.33 -11.88 60.52
CA ASN A 166 -11.56 -12.87 59.48
C ASN A 166 -10.91 -12.50 58.13
N LYS A 167 -10.59 -11.22 57.90
CA LYS A 167 -10.00 -10.74 56.64
C LYS A 167 -8.66 -10.06 56.92
N ARG A 168 -7.63 -10.88 57.11
CA ARG A 168 -6.27 -10.46 57.48
C ARG A 168 -5.35 -10.23 56.27
N PHE A 169 -5.94 -9.87 55.13
CA PHE A 169 -5.20 -9.64 53.91
C PHE A 169 -5.71 -8.42 53.15
N ALA A 170 -4.78 -7.74 52.48
CA ALA A 170 -5.04 -6.63 51.57
C ALA A 170 -4.57 -7.04 50.18
N GLU A 171 -5.45 -6.93 49.19
CA GLU A 171 -5.21 -7.38 47.81
C GLU A 171 -5.33 -6.18 46.87
N TYR A 172 -4.33 -5.98 46.03
CA TYR A 172 -4.29 -4.89 45.08
C TYR A 172 -4.11 -5.44 43.66
N THR A 173 -5.03 -5.06 42.77
CA THR A 173 -5.03 -5.50 41.38
C THR A 173 -4.80 -4.32 40.45
N LYS A 174 -4.03 -4.54 39.36
CA LYS A 174 -3.80 -3.55 38.30
C LYS A 174 -3.25 -2.22 38.82
N VAL A 175 -2.35 -2.28 39.78
CA VAL A 175 -1.68 -1.07 40.30
C VAL A 175 -0.77 -0.51 39.21
N SER A 176 -0.85 0.81 38.99
CA SER A 176 -0.05 1.48 37.96
C SER A 176 1.43 1.57 38.39
N PRO A 177 2.36 1.77 37.44
CA PRO A 177 3.75 2.02 37.79
C PRO A 177 3.91 3.32 38.59
N GLY A 178 4.66 3.25 39.69
CA GLY A 178 4.80 4.36 40.63
C GLY A 178 5.38 3.92 41.97
N THR A 179 5.46 4.87 42.90
CA THR A 179 5.88 4.62 44.28
C THR A 179 4.66 4.73 45.19
N TYR A 180 4.44 3.68 45.97
CA TYR A 180 3.32 3.53 46.88
C TYR A 180 3.84 3.25 48.28
N LEU A 181 3.05 3.64 49.29
CA LEU A 181 3.35 3.35 50.69
C LEU A 181 2.15 2.61 51.28
N PHE A 182 2.35 1.34 51.59
CA PHE A 182 1.35 0.51 52.25
C PHE A 182 1.44 0.73 53.75
N HIS A 183 0.31 1.02 54.39
CA HIS A 183 0.18 1.13 55.83
C HIS A 183 -0.80 0.09 56.34
N VAL A 184 -0.48 -0.52 57.48
CA VAL A 184 -1.40 -1.37 58.22
C VAL A 184 -1.31 -1.08 59.71
N LYS A 185 -2.47 -0.94 60.34
CA LYS A 185 -2.63 -0.81 61.80
C LYS A 185 -3.68 -1.79 62.29
N GLY A 186 -3.70 -2.04 63.60
CA GLY A 186 -4.68 -2.94 64.18
C GLY A 186 -4.89 -2.76 65.67
N THR A 187 -5.87 -3.48 66.20
CA THR A 187 -6.27 -3.46 67.60
C THR A 187 -5.92 -4.77 68.29
N ASN A 188 -5.87 -4.71 69.62
CA ASN A 188 -5.97 -5.90 70.46
C ASN A 188 -7.44 -6.32 70.63
N ASN A 189 -7.67 -7.34 71.45
CA ASN A 189 -8.98 -7.87 71.80
C ASN A 189 -9.94 -6.83 72.43
N ASP A 190 -9.40 -5.80 73.09
CA ASP A 190 -10.15 -4.76 73.82
C ASP A 190 -10.34 -3.46 73.02
N GLY A 191 -9.97 -3.47 71.73
CA GLY A 191 -10.18 -2.35 70.81
C GLY A 191 -9.14 -1.23 70.89
N VAL A 192 -7.99 -1.48 71.53
CA VAL A 192 -6.91 -0.48 71.62
C VAL A 192 -6.09 -0.49 70.33
N TRP A 193 -6.16 0.61 69.58
CA TRP A 193 -5.45 0.78 68.31
C TRP A 193 -3.95 1.05 68.49
N ASN A 194 -3.14 0.34 67.71
CA ASN A 194 -1.76 0.72 67.44
C ASN A 194 -1.69 1.64 66.21
N GLU A 195 -1.80 2.95 66.42
CA GLU A 195 -1.77 3.94 65.34
C GLU A 195 -0.42 4.04 64.61
N LYS A 196 0.68 3.57 65.21
CA LYS A 196 1.98 3.54 64.53
C LYS A 196 1.98 2.52 63.39
N GLY A 197 1.36 1.36 63.63
CA GLY A 197 1.25 0.30 62.64
C GLY A 197 2.59 -0.20 62.08
N THR A 198 2.54 -0.70 60.85
CA THR A 198 3.66 -1.12 60.01
C THR A 198 3.48 -0.51 58.63
N SER A 199 4.58 -0.04 58.04
CA SER A 199 4.60 0.60 56.74
C SER A 199 5.62 -0.03 55.80
N VAL A 200 5.29 -0.16 54.51
CA VAL A 200 6.16 -0.77 53.48
C VAL A 200 6.10 0.03 52.19
N VAL A 201 7.26 0.37 51.64
CA VAL A 201 7.37 1.09 50.36
C VAL A 201 7.31 0.08 49.21
N ILE A 202 6.45 0.33 48.23
CA ILE A 202 6.35 -0.48 47.01
C ILE A 202 6.73 0.39 45.82
N ILE A 203 7.69 -0.06 45.03
CA ILE A 203 8.14 0.62 43.80
C ILE A 203 7.84 -0.28 42.61
N ILE A 204 6.88 0.12 41.78
CA ILE A 204 6.51 -0.60 40.56
C ILE A 204 7.17 0.08 39.36
N SER A 205 8.13 -0.61 38.74
CA SER A 205 8.86 -0.08 37.58
C SER A 205 7.98 -0.04 36.31
N PRO A 206 8.07 1.01 35.48
CA PRO A 206 7.33 1.07 34.22
C PRO A 206 7.84 0.02 33.22
N ALA A 207 6.97 -0.39 32.28
CA ALA A 207 7.33 -1.34 31.24
C ALA A 207 8.51 -0.86 30.38
N TRP A 208 9.35 -1.78 29.93
CA TRP A 208 10.57 -1.46 29.16
C TRP A 208 10.28 -0.73 27.83
N TRP A 209 9.17 -1.07 27.15
CA TRP A 209 8.72 -0.37 25.94
C TRP A 209 8.18 1.04 26.20
N ASN A 210 7.90 1.38 27.47
CA ASN A 210 7.43 2.70 27.86
C ASN A 210 8.57 3.64 28.26
N THR A 211 9.83 3.17 28.19
CA THR A 211 11.02 3.97 28.51
C THR A 211 11.35 4.96 27.39
N TRP A 212 11.93 6.11 27.76
CA TRP A 212 12.40 7.11 26.79
C TRP A 212 13.41 6.54 25.80
N ALA A 213 14.31 5.67 26.27
CA ALA A 213 15.29 5.01 25.41
C ALA A 213 14.62 4.19 24.29
N PHE A 214 13.62 3.37 24.64
CA PHE A 214 12.88 2.59 23.65
C PHE A 214 12.14 3.47 22.65
N ARG A 215 11.44 4.52 23.12
CA ARG A 215 10.69 5.45 22.25
C ARG A 215 11.60 6.13 21.22
N ILE A 216 12.80 6.54 21.63
CA ILE A 216 13.79 7.18 20.75
C ILE A 216 14.31 6.19 19.70
N VAL A 217 14.68 4.97 20.11
CA VAL A 217 15.15 3.93 19.18
C VAL A 217 14.06 3.56 18.17
N PHE A 218 12.84 3.35 18.65
CA PHE A 218 11.70 3.00 17.81
C PHE A 218 11.33 4.13 16.84
N GLY A 219 11.31 5.38 17.30
CA GLY A 219 11.11 6.55 16.44
C GLY A 219 12.20 6.69 15.37
N SER A 220 13.47 6.44 15.73
CA SER A 220 14.59 6.46 14.78
C SER A 220 14.49 5.35 13.73
N PHE A 221 14.05 4.15 14.14
CA PHE A 221 13.78 3.04 13.23
C PHE A 221 12.68 3.36 12.22
N ILE A 222 11.58 3.99 12.66
CA ILE A 222 10.50 4.44 11.78
C ILE A 222 11.01 5.49 10.78
N LEU A 223 11.78 6.48 11.24
CA LEU A 223 12.37 7.49 10.34
C LEU A 223 13.29 6.87 9.30
N LEU A 224 14.11 5.88 9.69
CA LEU A 224 14.96 5.14 8.78
C LEU A 224 14.15 4.34 7.76
N LEU A 225 13.04 3.73 8.18
CA LEU A 225 12.13 2.99 7.30
C LEU A 225 11.50 3.93 6.27
N ILE A 226 10.98 5.08 6.71
CA ILE A 226 10.40 6.12 5.85
C ILE A 226 11.45 6.62 4.85
N TYR A 227 12.66 6.93 5.33
CA TYR A 227 13.77 7.35 4.48
C TYR A 227 14.09 6.32 3.40
N ASN A 228 14.16 5.03 3.76
CA ASN A 228 14.41 3.96 2.79
C ASN A 228 13.28 3.80 1.76
N ILE A 229 12.01 3.90 2.18
CA ILE A 229 10.86 3.86 1.27
C ILE A 229 10.91 5.04 0.28
N ILE A 230 11.15 6.26 0.77
CA ILE A 230 11.28 7.45 -0.08
C ILE A 230 12.45 7.29 -1.05
N ARG A 231 13.60 6.81 -0.58
CA ARG A 231 14.78 6.56 -1.42
C ARG A 231 14.50 5.55 -2.54
N LEU A 232 13.82 4.45 -2.23
CA LEU A 232 13.44 3.43 -3.21
C LEU A 232 12.42 3.97 -4.22
N ARG A 233 11.42 4.75 -3.76
CA ARG A 233 10.46 5.44 -4.62
C ARG A 233 11.16 6.40 -5.59
N PHE A 234 12.08 7.23 -5.09
CA PHE A 234 12.80 8.19 -5.90
C PHE A 234 13.67 7.50 -6.98
N LYS A 235 14.29 6.37 -6.63
CA LYS A 235 15.08 5.58 -7.60
C LYS A 235 14.20 4.98 -8.70
N ARG A 236 12.99 4.50 -8.38
CA ARG A 236 12.04 3.99 -9.39
C ARG A 236 11.57 5.09 -10.34
N ILE A 237 11.14 6.22 -9.78
CA ILE A 237 10.66 7.37 -10.58
C ILE A 237 11.74 7.84 -11.56
N LYS A 238 13.00 7.94 -11.11
CA LYS A 238 14.10 8.34 -11.99
C LYS A 238 14.35 7.33 -13.12
N ALA A 239 14.26 6.03 -12.83
CA ALA A 239 14.44 4.99 -13.85
C ALA A 239 13.31 4.99 -14.89
N GLU A 240 12.05 5.17 -14.46
CA GLU A 240 10.90 5.29 -15.36
C GLU A 240 11.05 6.50 -16.28
N HIS A 241 11.46 7.65 -15.74
CA HIS A 241 11.68 8.86 -16.53
C HIS A 241 12.82 8.70 -17.56
N GLU A 242 13.91 8.01 -17.21
CA GLU A 242 14.99 7.72 -18.16
C GLU A 242 14.54 6.81 -19.32
N ILE A 243 13.61 5.87 -19.07
CA ILE A 243 13.04 5.01 -20.11
C ILE A 243 12.12 5.82 -21.03
N GLU A 244 11.25 6.64 -20.46
CA GLU A 244 10.33 7.51 -21.21
C GLU A 244 11.09 8.47 -22.15
N MET A 245 12.16 9.10 -21.65
CA MET A 245 12.99 10.00 -22.45
C MET A 245 13.69 9.28 -23.62
N LYS A 246 14.12 8.03 -23.43
CA LYS A 246 14.71 7.21 -24.50
C LYS A 246 13.67 6.83 -25.55
N MET A 247 12.46 6.48 -25.11
CA MET A 247 11.35 6.12 -26.01
C MET A 247 10.97 7.30 -26.91
N LEU A 248 10.84 8.49 -26.32
CA LEU A 248 10.53 9.72 -27.06
C LEU A 248 11.64 10.07 -28.08
N ALA A 249 12.91 9.84 -27.73
CA ALA A 249 14.02 10.08 -28.64
C ALA A 249 13.99 9.13 -29.86
N ILE A 250 13.64 7.86 -29.64
CA ILE A 250 13.49 6.86 -30.72
C ILE A 250 12.32 7.23 -31.63
N GLU A 251 11.17 7.57 -31.06
CA GLU A 251 9.99 7.98 -31.84
C GLU A 251 10.28 9.18 -32.75
N LYS A 252 10.99 10.19 -32.23
CA LYS A 252 11.45 11.32 -33.02
C LYS A 252 12.37 10.90 -34.17
N GLN A 253 13.30 9.97 -33.93
CA GLN A 253 14.19 9.47 -34.98
C GLN A 253 13.42 8.73 -36.08
N VAL A 254 12.43 7.92 -35.71
CA VAL A 254 11.55 7.22 -36.67
C VAL A 254 10.81 8.23 -37.53
N PHE A 255 10.20 9.24 -36.92
CA PHE A 255 9.48 10.30 -37.63
C PHE A 255 10.38 11.08 -38.61
N GLU A 256 11.59 11.45 -38.19
CA GLU A 256 12.56 12.13 -39.08
C GLU A 256 12.98 11.27 -40.28
N LEU A 257 13.11 9.95 -40.09
CA LEU A 257 13.44 9.00 -41.16
C LEU A 257 12.27 8.85 -42.14
N GLU A 258 11.04 8.72 -41.65
CA GLU A 258 9.84 8.69 -42.49
C GLU A 258 9.72 9.95 -43.35
N GLN A 259 9.92 11.13 -42.75
CA GLN A 259 9.87 12.40 -43.49
C GLN A 259 10.97 12.50 -44.57
N LYS A 260 12.18 12.00 -44.28
CA LYS A 260 13.26 11.95 -45.27
C LYS A 260 12.95 10.99 -46.42
N SER A 261 12.40 9.82 -46.10
CA SER A 261 11.98 8.82 -47.10
C SER A 261 10.94 9.39 -48.06
N LEU A 262 9.88 10.01 -47.53
CA LEU A 262 8.82 10.64 -48.34
C LEU A 262 9.36 11.71 -49.30
N ARG A 263 10.33 12.53 -48.86
CA ARG A 263 10.96 13.56 -49.71
C ARG A 263 11.79 12.98 -50.85
N LEU A 264 12.43 11.83 -50.63
CA LEU A 264 13.25 11.17 -51.65
C LEU A 264 12.40 10.49 -52.73
N GLN A 265 11.15 10.11 -52.40
CA GLN A 265 10.22 9.48 -53.35
C GLN A 265 9.64 10.47 -54.38
N MET A 266 9.52 11.76 -54.05
CA MET A 266 9.16 12.78 -55.03
C MET A 266 10.37 13.11 -55.90
N ASN A 267 10.46 12.60 -57.14
CA ASN A 267 11.55 12.90 -58.08
C ASN A 267 11.55 14.42 -58.40
N PRO A 268 12.46 15.24 -57.81
CA PRO A 268 12.38 16.69 -57.96
C PRO A 268 12.62 17.11 -59.40
N HIS A 269 13.45 16.35 -60.12
CA HIS A 269 13.76 16.58 -61.52
C HIS A 269 12.53 16.41 -62.43
N PHE A 270 11.66 15.44 -62.13
CA PHE A 270 10.39 15.28 -62.85
C PHE A 270 9.45 16.47 -62.66
N ILE A 271 9.32 16.98 -61.42
CA ILE A 271 8.49 18.16 -61.12
C ILE A 271 9.03 19.38 -61.88
N PHE A 272 10.34 19.63 -61.85
CA PHE A 272 10.95 20.75 -62.58
C PHE A 272 10.78 20.62 -64.10
N ASN A 273 10.95 19.43 -64.68
CA ASN A 273 10.73 19.20 -66.12
C ASN A 273 9.28 19.42 -66.52
N SER A 274 8.33 18.99 -65.69
CA SER A 274 6.91 19.17 -65.94
C SER A 274 6.53 20.66 -65.93
N LEU A 275 7.05 21.43 -64.96
CA LEU A 275 6.85 22.88 -64.88
C LEU A 275 7.45 23.61 -66.10
N ASN A 276 8.67 23.24 -66.51
CA ASN A 276 9.29 23.82 -67.71
C ASN A 276 8.51 23.50 -68.99
N SER A 277 7.92 22.31 -69.08
CA SER A 277 7.09 21.92 -70.23
C SER A 277 5.81 22.74 -70.29
N ILE A 278 5.15 22.97 -69.15
CA ILE A 278 3.99 23.87 -69.04
C ILE A 278 4.39 25.28 -69.49
N GLN A 279 5.52 25.79 -69.00
CA GLN A 279 6.03 27.10 -69.40
C GLN A 279 6.28 27.18 -70.91
N SER A 280 6.84 26.13 -71.52
CA SER A 280 7.07 26.05 -72.96
C SER A 280 5.77 26.07 -73.77
N PHE A 281 4.73 25.33 -73.34
CA PHE A 281 3.42 25.35 -74.02
C PHE A 281 2.71 26.70 -73.91
N VAL A 282 2.82 27.36 -72.75
CA VAL A 282 2.30 28.72 -72.54
C VAL A 282 3.03 29.73 -73.44
N ILE A 283 4.36 29.64 -73.53
CA ILE A 283 5.17 30.51 -74.41
C ILE A 283 4.87 30.25 -75.89
N SER A 284 4.64 28.99 -76.27
CA SER A 284 4.32 28.58 -77.65
C SER A 284 2.87 28.85 -78.06
N ASN A 285 2.08 29.50 -77.18
CA ASN A 285 0.67 29.86 -77.36
C ASN A 285 -0.27 28.65 -77.58
N ASP A 286 0.13 27.45 -77.15
CA ASP A 286 -0.67 26.21 -77.23
C ASP A 286 -1.41 25.99 -75.90
N THR A 287 -2.40 26.85 -75.65
CA THR A 287 -3.11 26.91 -74.37
C THR A 287 -3.90 25.63 -74.07
N ASP A 288 -4.45 24.97 -75.08
CA ASP A 288 -5.20 23.71 -74.91
C ASP A 288 -4.30 22.56 -74.45
N LYS A 289 -3.11 22.41 -75.05
CA LYS A 289 -2.13 21.42 -74.57
C LYS A 289 -1.62 21.77 -73.17
N ALA A 290 -1.40 23.05 -72.86
CA ALA A 290 -0.98 23.47 -71.53
C ALA A 290 -2.01 23.11 -70.44
N ILE A 291 -3.30 23.35 -70.70
CA ILE A 291 -4.39 22.99 -69.78
C ILE A 291 -4.49 21.47 -69.63
N LEU A 292 -4.46 20.72 -70.73
CA LEU A 292 -4.50 19.25 -70.71
C LEU A 292 -3.32 18.67 -69.91
N TYR A 293 -2.12 19.19 -70.15
CA TYR A 293 -0.90 18.78 -69.45
C TYR A 293 -1.00 19.07 -67.95
N LEU A 294 -1.46 20.27 -67.57
CA LEU A 294 -1.64 20.65 -66.18
C LEU A 294 -2.67 19.77 -65.47
N ALA A 295 -3.78 19.45 -66.13
CA ALA A 295 -4.81 18.57 -65.57
C ALA A 295 -4.28 17.15 -65.32
N LYS A 296 -3.56 16.56 -66.29
CA LYS A 296 -2.92 15.25 -66.13
C LYS A 296 -1.84 15.27 -65.05
N PHE A 297 -1.03 16.34 -64.99
CA PHE A 297 0.00 16.53 -63.96
C PHE A 297 -0.61 16.62 -62.56
N ALA A 298 -1.68 17.39 -62.37
CA ALA A 298 -2.37 17.48 -61.10
C ALA A 298 -2.96 16.12 -60.65
N GLN A 299 -3.54 15.37 -61.59
CA GLN A 299 -4.06 14.02 -61.32
C GLN A 299 -2.95 13.05 -60.92
N LEU A 300 -1.83 13.06 -61.62
CA LEU A 300 -0.66 12.26 -61.28
C LEU A 300 -0.12 12.62 -59.90
N MET A 301 0.09 13.91 -59.62
CA MET A 301 0.61 14.36 -58.31
C MET A 301 -0.31 13.95 -57.16
N ARG A 302 -1.63 14.03 -57.36
CA ARG A 302 -2.59 13.56 -56.36
C ARG A 302 -2.47 12.06 -56.12
N LEU A 303 -2.38 11.26 -57.18
CA LEU A 303 -2.22 9.81 -57.07
C LEU A 303 -0.90 9.46 -56.37
N ILE A 304 0.22 10.07 -56.76
CA ILE A 304 1.52 9.87 -56.11
C ILE A 304 1.42 10.18 -54.60
N LEU A 305 0.89 11.34 -54.22
CA LEU A 305 0.80 11.73 -52.81
C LEU A 305 -0.13 10.84 -51.97
N THR A 306 -1.17 10.27 -52.61
CA THR A 306 -2.11 9.36 -51.94
C THR A 306 -1.46 7.98 -51.79
N ASN A 307 -0.87 7.46 -52.86
CA ASN A 307 -0.31 6.12 -52.96
C ASN A 307 0.97 5.96 -52.11
N THR A 308 1.76 7.03 -51.92
CA THR A 308 2.98 6.97 -51.08
C THR A 308 2.74 6.77 -49.59
N ARG A 309 1.49 6.91 -49.11
CA ARG A 309 1.14 6.67 -47.70
C ARG A 309 0.86 5.21 -47.40
N GLU A 310 0.56 4.41 -48.43
CA GLU A 310 0.18 3.01 -48.30
C GLU A 310 1.36 2.09 -48.67
N SER A 311 1.43 0.93 -48.03
CA SER A 311 2.49 -0.07 -48.33
C SER A 311 2.22 -0.80 -49.66
N PHE A 312 0.94 -1.00 -49.98
CA PHE A 312 0.44 -1.62 -51.21
C PHE A 312 -0.72 -0.77 -51.75
N ILE A 313 -0.85 -0.69 -53.06
CA ILE A 313 -1.95 -0.03 -53.77
C ILE A 313 -2.55 -0.99 -54.78
N THR A 314 -3.79 -0.74 -55.19
CA THR A 314 -4.43 -1.56 -56.24
C THR A 314 -3.63 -1.48 -57.55
N VAL A 315 -3.57 -2.58 -58.29
CA VAL A 315 -2.97 -2.62 -59.64
C VAL A 315 -3.63 -1.55 -60.52
N LYS A 316 -4.94 -1.33 -60.38
CA LYS A 316 -5.66 -0.27 -61.07
C LYS A 316 -5.11 1.13 -60.80
N ASP A 317 -4.84 1.48 -59.56
CA ASP A 317 -4.31 2.80 -59.21
C ASP A 317 -2.87 2.99 -59.69
N GLU A 318 -2.03 1.94 -59.66
CA GLU A 318 -0.68 2.00 -60.25
C GLU A 318 -0.77 2.17 -61.77
N LEU A 319 -1.58 1.35 -62.46
CA LEU A 319 -1.76 1.44 -63.92
C LEU A 319 -2.26 2.82 -64.35
N LYS A 320 -3.20 3.39 -63.59
CA LYS A 320 -3.70 4.74 -63.81
C LYS A 320 -2.61 5.79 -63.62
N ALA A 321 -1.79 5.68 -62.58
CA ALA A 321 -0.64 6.56 -62.37
C ALA A 321 0.37 6.45 -63.51
N LEU A 322 0.70 5.23 -63.95
CA LEU A 322 1.60 4.98 -65.08
C LEU A 322 1.06 5.55 -66.40
N SER A 323 -0.25 5.43 -66.64
CA SER A 323 -0.91 6.02 -67.82
C SER A 323 -0.78 7.55 -67.82
N TYR A 324 -1.06 8.22 -66.68
CA TYR A 324 -0.88 9.67 -66.60
C TYR A 324 0.58 10.09 -66.78
N TYR A 325 1.51 9.34 -66.20
CA TYR A 325 2.94 9.61 -66.35
C TYR A 325 3.39 9.51 -67.81
N MET A 326 3.04 8.42 -68.51
CA MET A 326 3.39 8.24 -69.92
C MET A 326 2.72 9.27 -70.82
N ASP A 327 1.47 9.66 -70.54
CA ASP A 327 0.78 10.72 -71.27
C ASP A 327 1.48 12.07 -71.15
N ILE A 328 1.96 12.42 -69.95
CA ILE A 328 2.71 13.65 -69.69
C ILE A 328 4.02 13.64 -70.47
N GLU A 329 4.78 12.53 -70.42
CA GLU A 329 6.02 12.41 -71.19
C GLU A 329 5.76 12.39 -72.70
N ARG A 330 4.69 11.75 -73.17
CA ARG A 330 4.28 11.75 -74.58
C ARG A 330 3.97 13.15 -75.09
N LEU A 331 3.24 13.95 -74.31
CA LEU A 331 2.96 15.36 -74.64
C LEU A 331 4.24 16.19 -74.66
N ARG A 332 5.13 15.98 -73.69
CA ARG A 332 6.41 16.68 -73.58
C ARG A 332 7.34 16.43 -74.77
N PHE A 333 7.31 15.24 -75.35
CA PHE A 333 8.08 14.86 -76.54
C PHE A 333 7.25 14.93 -77.83
N ASP A 334 6.25 15.81 -77.93
CA ASP A 334 5.45 16.05 -79.15
C ASP A 334 4.90 14.77 -79.81
N ASN A 335 4.39 13.82 -79.02
CA ASN A 335 3.86 12.54 -79.49
C ASN A 335 4.87 11.66 -80.24
N LYS A 336 6.16 11.74 -79.87
CA LYS A 336 7.24 10.91 -80.44
C LYS A 336 7.10 9.41 -80.16
N PHE A 337 6.20 8.99 -79.27
CA PHE A 337 5.96 7.58 -79.00
C PHE A 337 4.49 7.27 -78.73
N GLU A 338 4.14 6.01 -78.93
CA GLU A 338 2.84 5.42 -78.58
C GLU A 338 3.08 4.34 -77.51
N PHE A 339 2.12 4.19 -76.59
CA PHE A 339 2.22 3.21 -75.52
C PHE A 339 0.96 2.34 -75.44
N GLU A 340 1.14 1.12 -74.97
CA GLU A 340 0.07 0.13 -74.80
C GLU A 340 0.28 -0.59 -73.46
N ILE A 341 -0.78 -0.66 -72.65
CA ILE A 341 -0.80 -1.40 -71.38
C ILE A 341 -1.67 -2.63 -71.58
N ILE A 342 -1.10 -3.82 -71.38
CA ILE A 342 -1.74 -5.11 -71.53
C ILE A 342 -1.82 -5.75 -70.14
N LEU A 343 -3.04 -5.95 -69.64
CA LEU A 343 -3.29 -6.66 -68.39
C LEU A 343 -3.80 -8.07 -68.71
N ASP A 344 -3.24 -9.07 -68.02
CA ASP A 344 -3.72 -10.44 -68.13
C ASP A 344 -5.14 -10.57 -67.58
N LYS A 345 -5.96 -11.42 -68.21
CA LYS A 345 -7.39 -11.55 -67.86
C LYS A 345 -7.63 -12.17 -66.49
N ASP A 346 -6.62 -12.85 -65.96
CA ASP A 346 -6.67 -13.55 -64.68
C ASP A 346 -6.35 -12.62 -63.48
N ILE A 347 -6.06 -11.34 -63.73
CA ILE A 347 -5.78 -10.34 -62.69
C ILE A 347 -7.02 -9.47 -62.46
N ASP A 348 -7.55 -9.49 -61.24
CA ASP A 348 -8.55 -8.52 -60.79
C ASP A 348 -7.85 -7.25 -60.28
N ASP A 349 -7.88 -6.19 -61.08
CA ASP A 349 -7.11 -4.97 -60.81
C ASP A 349 -7.61 -4.15 -59.63
N ASP A 350 -8.85 -4.39 -59.18
CA ASP A 350 -9.46 -3.74 -58.01
C ASP A 350 -9.06 -4.41 -56.68
N PHE A 351 -8.70 -5.70 -56.70
CA PHE A 351 -8.39 -6.48 -55.49
C PHE A 351 -6.92 -6.91 -55.38
N VAL A 352 -6.16 -6.88 -56.47
CA VAL A 352 -4.73 -7.21 -56.41
C VAL A 352 -3.91 -5.98 -56.04
N GLY A 353 -3.15 -6.09 -54.96
CA GLY A 353 -2.29 -5.05 -54.41
C GLY A 353 -0.82 -5.21 -54.81
N ILE A 354 -0.20 -4.13 -55.26
CA ILE A 354 1.23 -4.05 -55.58
C ILE A 354 1.93 -2.89 -54.86
N PRO A 355 3.23 -3.01 -54.55
CA PRO A 355 4.00 -1.90 -54.02
C PRO A 355 4.04 -0.72 -55.02
N PRO A 356 3.67 0.50 -54.62
CA PRO A 356 3.58 1.65 -55.53
C PRO A 356 4.95 2.08 -56.06
N MET A 357 5.01 2.65 -57.27
CA MET A 357 6.21 3.32 -57.83
C MET A 357 7.45 2.42 -58.06
N ILE A 358 7.27 1.11 -58.20
CA ILE A 358 8.37 0.19 -58.57
C ILE A 358 8.58 0.16 -60.08
N ILE A 359 7.50 0.27 -60.86
CA ILE A 359 7.52 0.12 -62.32
C ILE A 359 7.97 1.43 -63.00
N GLN A 360 7.52 2.58 -62.47
CA GLN A 360 7.74 3.91 -63.03
C GLN A 360 9.21 4.23 -63.41
N PRO A 361 10.24 3.94 -62.57
CA PRO A 361 11.63 4.27 -62.88
C PRO A 361 12.18 3.55 -64.11
N TYR A 362 11.66 2.35 -64.41
CA TYR A 362 12.05 1.60 -65.60
C TYR A 362 11.40 2.17 -66.86
N ILE A 363 10.15 2.63 -66.75
CA ILE A 363 9.46 3.37 -67.83
C ILE A 363 10.18 4.70 -68.12
N GLU A 364 10.59 5.44 -67.08
CA GLU A 364 11.35 6.68 -67.23
C GLU A 364 12.64 6.44 -68.03
N ASN A 365 13.38 5.37 -67.71
CA ASN A 365 14.59 5.00 -68.45
C ASN A 365 14.29 4.58 -69.90
N ALA A 366 13.23 3.80 -70.14
CA ALA A 366 12.83 3.38 -71.48
C ALA A 366 12.53 4.59 -72.39
N ILE A 367 11.80 5.59 -71.87
CA ILE A 367 11.46 6.81 -72.61
C ILE A 367 12.69 7.70 -72.80
N LEU A 368 13.38 8.07 -71.70
CA LEU A 368 14.48 9.05 -71.74
C LEU A 368 15.75 8.53 -72.42
N HIS A 369 16.07 7.24 -72.25
CA HIS A 369 17.32 6.66 -72.73
C HIS A 369 17.14 5.73 -73.94
N GLY A 370 15.95 5.18 -74.15
CA GLY A 370 15.64 4.39 -75.35
C GLY A 370 15.03 5.23 -76.45
N ILE A 371 13.77 5.63 -76.24
CA ILE A 371 12.91 6.17 -77.31
C ILE A 371 13.27 7.61 -77.72
N ASN A 372 13.71 8.45 -76.77
CA ASN A 372 14.05 9.84 -77.06
C ASN A 372 15.16 10.00 -78.11
N TYR A 373 16.08 9.04 -78.22
CA TYR A 373 17.19 9.06 -79.19
C TYR A 373 16.90 8.34 -80.50
N LYS A 374 15.72 7.72 -80.65
CA LYS A 374 15.30 7.07 -81.89
C LYS A 374 14.91 8.10 -82.95
N GLU A 375 15.25 7.80 -84.20
CA GLU A 375 14.70 8.49 -85.36
C GLU A 375 13.38 7.83 -85.75
N GLY A 376 12.29 8.60 -85.73
CA GLY A 376 10.92 8.12 -85.96
C GLY A 376 10.10 7.96 -84.68
N LYS A 377 8.89 7.42 -84.82
CA LYS A 377 8.00 7.13 -83.70
C LYS A 377 8.44 5.86 -82.97
N GLY A 378 8.51 5.90 -81.65
CA GLY A 378 8.75 4.71 -80.81
C GLY A 378 7.46 4.06 -80.30
N LYS A 379 7.56 2.81 -79.87
CA LYS A 379 6.52 2.03 -79.20
C LYS A 379 7.01 1.56 -77.83
N LEU A 380 6.19 1.76 -76.81
CA LEU A 380 6.40 1.25 -75.45
C LEU A 380 5.25 0.30 -75.08
N THR A 381 5.56 -0.95 -74.76
CA THR A 381 4.54 -1.93 -74.35
C THR A 381 4.78 -2.34 -72.91
N ILE A 382 3.75 -2.25 -72.08
CA ILE A 382 3.78 -2.70 -70.69
C ILE A 382 2.81 -3.86 -70.56
N SER A 383 3.30 -5.04 -70.19
CA SER A 383 2.46 -6.23 -69.98
C SER A 383 2.57 -6.69 -68.53
N ILE A 384 1.45 -6.85 -67.84
CA ILE A 384 1.42 -7.41 -66.48
C ILE A 384 0.76 -8.78 -66.55
N LYS A 385 1.49 -9.81 -66.10
CA LYS A 385 1.04 -11.20 -66.08
C LYS A 385 1.12 -11.78 -64.68
N LEU A 386 0.24 -12.71 -64.39
CA LEU A 386 0.27 -13.47 -63.15
C LEU A 386 1.14 -14.72 -63.37
N GLU A 387 2.22 -14.84 -62.59
CA GLU A 387 3.00 -16.08 -62.47
C GLU A 387 2.83 -16.59 -61.03
N GLU A 388 2.83 -17.92 -60.83
CA GLU A 388 2.38 -18.63 -59.60
C GLU A 388 2.29 -17.79 -58.30
N ASP A 389 3.41 -17.21 -57.84
CA ASP A 389 3.47 -16.40 -56.60
C ASP A 389 3.88 -14.92 -56.80
N THR A 390 3.99 -14.43 -58.04
CA THR A 390 4.44 -13.06 -58.34
C THR A 390 3.78 -12.45 -59.57
N LEU A 391 3.65 -11.13 -59.61
CA LEU A 391 3.26 -10.42 -60.82
C LEU A 391 4.51 -10.13 -61.66
N LEU A 392 4.53 -10.68 -62.87
CA LEU A 392 5.55 -10.40 -63.87
C LEU A 392 5.15 -9.16 -64.68
N CYS A 393 5.80 -8.03 -64.40
CA CYS A 393 5.68 -6.83 -65.20
C CYS A 393 6.79 -6.78 -66.25
N ILE A 394 6.40 -6.77 -67.52
CA ILE A 394 7.26 -6.70 -68.69
C ILE A 394 7.14 -5.31 -69.30
N ILE A 395 8.26 -4.60 -69.40
CA ILE A 395 8.35 -3.29 -70.07
C ILE A 395 9.23 -3.46 -71.29
N GLU A 396 8.68 -3.26 -72.48
CA GLU A 396 9.37 -3.42 -73.75
C GLU A 396 9.36 -2.10 -74.52
N ASP A 397 10.55 -1.58 -74.84
CA ASP A 397 10.73 -0.43 -75.70
C ASP A 397 11.46 -0.81 -77.00
N ASP A 398 11.11 -0.13 -78.09
CA ASP A 398 11.72 -0.30 -79.40
C ASP A 398 12.82 0.76 -79.70
N GLY A 399 13.47 1.27 -78.64
CA GLY A 399 14.45 2.35 -78.68
C GLY A 399 15.81 1.95 -79.27
N VAL A 400 16.79 2.85 -79.14
CA VAL A 400 18.14 2.66 -79.72
C VAL A 400 18.99 1.57 -79.04
N GLY A 401 18.50 1.00 -77.94
CA GLY A 401 19.22 0.04 -77.09
C GLY A 401 20.24 0.68 -76.16
N ARG A 402 20.63 -0.06 -75.11
CA ARG A 402 21.45 0.46 -74.00
C ARG A 402 22.86 0.87 -74.37
N GLU A 403 23.54 0.10 -75.24
CA GLU A 403 24.91 0.38 -75.68
C GLU A 403 25.01 1.75 -76.38
N LYS A 404 24.12 2.00 -77.36
CA LYS A 404 24.05 3.29 -78.05
C LYS A 404 23.61 4.43 -77.13
N ALA A 405 22.68 4.19 -76.21
CA ALA A 405 22.26 5.19 -75.23
C ALA A 405 23.42 5.61 -74.30
N MET A 406 24.31 4.69 -73.94
CA MET A 406 25.52 5.00 -73.16
C MET A 406 26.55 5.78 -73.97
N GLU A 407 26.72 5.49 -75.27
CA GLU A 407 27.56 6.29 -76.18
C GLU A 407 27.07 7.74 -76.28
N PHE A 408 25.76 7.94 -76.49
CA PHE A 408 25.16 9.29 -76.51
C PHE A 408 25.35 10.02 -75.17
N LYS A 409 25.21 9.33 -74.03
CA LYS A 409 25.47 9.92 -72.71
C LYS A 409 26.92 10.35 -72.51
N GLN A 410 27.89 9.56 -72.99
CA GLN A 410 29.30 9.91 -72.90
C GLN A 410 29.65 11.10 -73.78
N GLN A 411 29.04 11.21 -74.97
CA GLN A 411 29.22 12.37 -75.86
C GLN A 411 28.68 13.68 -75.26
N ILE A 412 27.60 13.62 -74.48
CA ILE A 412 26.96 14.81 -73.87
C ILE A 412 27.61 15.18 -72.51
N GLY A 413 28.58 14.41 -72.01
CA GLY A 413 29.34 14.74 -70.78
C GLY A 413 28.57 14.63 -69.47
N LEU A 414 27.36 14.06 -69.47
CA LEU A 414 26.50 13.92 -68.29
C LEU A 414 26.88 12.68 -67.46
N LYS A 415 27.74 12.84 -66.44
CA LYS A 415 27.98 11.83 -65.38
C LYS A 415 26.86 11.83 -64.32
N HIS A 416 25.59 11.83 -64.72
CA HIS A 416 24.49 11.78 -63.75
C HIS A 416 24.18 10.33 -63.36
N LYS A 417 24.42 9.96 -62.10
CA LYS A 417 23.92 8.70 -61.52
C LYS A 417 22.40 8.81 -61.39
N SER A 418 21.65 7.80 -61.85
CA SER A 418 20.19 7.78 -61.71
C SER A 418 19.84 7.45 -60.25
N ARG A 419 19.65 8.50 -59.43
CA ARG A 419 19.21 8.36 -58.03
C ARG A 419 17.89 7.59 -57.91
N GLY A 420 17.00 7.72 -58.90
CA GLY A 420 15.75 6.95 -58.95
C GLY A 420 15.98 5.44 -59.01
N MET A 421 16.98 4.99 -59.77
CA MET A 421 17.33 3.56 -59.85
C MET A 421 18.01 3.02 -58.58
N GLU A 422 18.79 3.86 -57.90
CA GLU A 422 19.43 3.51 -56.62
C GLU A 422 18.36 3.30 -55.52
N ILE A 423 17.40 4.22 -55.42
CA ILE A 423 16.26 4.12 -54.49
C ILE A 423 15.38 2.91 -54.81
N THR A 424 15.10 2.67 -56.09
CA THR A 424 14.30 1.50 -56.53
C THR A 424 15.01 0.20 -56.17
N LYS A 425 16.33 0.13 -56.38
CA LYS A 425 17.13 -1.04 -56.02
C LYS A 425 17.11 -1.31 -54.51
N GLU A 426 17.33 -0.29 -53.69
CA GLU A 426 17.25 -0.42 -52.22
C GLU A 426 15.88 -0.93 -51.77
N ARG A 427 14.80 -0.45 -52.43
CA ARG A 427 13.44 -0.88 -52.13
C ARG A 427 13.17 -2.33 -52.53
N LEU A 428 13.64 -2.75 -53.71
CA LEU A 428 13.56 -4.15 -54.15
C LEU A 428 14.33 -5.08 -53.20
N GLU A 429 15.47 -4.65 -52.66
CA GLU A 429 16.24 -5.42 -51.67
C GLU A 429 15.48 -5.57 -50.34
N ILE A 430 14.76 -4.52 -49.88
CA ILE A 430 13.91 -4.58 -48.69
C ILE A 430 12.73 -5.54 -48.92
N LEU A 431 12.03 -5.43 -50.05
CA LEU A 431 10.92 -6.31 -50.41
C LEU A 431 11.38 -7.78 -50.50
N ASN A 432 12.57 -8.02 -51.07
CA ASN A 432 13.15 -9.36 -51.14
C ASN A 432 13.43 -9.98 -49.77
N ARG A 433 13.84 -9.18 -48.76
CA ARG A 433 14.03 -9.69 -47.39
C ARG A 433 12.71 -10.06 -46.71
N GLN A 434 11.63 -9.36 -47.03
CA GLN A 434 10.30 -9.60 -46.46
C GLN A 434 9.58 -10.77 -47.15
N HIS A 435 9.73 -10.90 -48.48
CA HIS A 435 9.02 -11.87 -49.32
C HIS A 435 9.95 -12.98 -49.86
N LYS A 436 10.96 -13.40 -49.09
CA LYS A 436 11.80 -14.58 -49.36
C LYS A 436 12.46 -14.64 -50.76
N GLY A 437 12.85 -13.51 -51.34
CA GLY A 437 13.57 -13.49 -52.61
C GLY A 437 12.69 -13.59 -53.87
N GLN A 438 11.38 -13.40 -53.76
CA GLN A 438 10.44 -13.44 -54.88
C GLN A 438 10.53 -12.24 -55.83
N THR A 439 11.32 -11.21 -55.52
CA THR A 439 11.46 -10.01 -56.37
C THR A 439 12.70 -10.11 -57.23
N SER A 440 12.56 -10.03 -58.55
CA SER A 440 13.69 -10.12 -59.48
C SER A 440 13.58 -9.09 -60.60
N VAL A 441 14.72 -8.62 -61.09
CA VAL A 441 14.79 -7.68 -62.21
C VAL A 441 15.75 -8.23 -63.25
N ARG A 442 15.24 -8.49 -64.45
CA ARG A 442 16.04 -8.94 -65.59
C ARG A 442 15.91 -7.93 -66.72
N ILE A 443 17.04 -7.42 -67.19
CA ILE A 443 17.09 -6.49 -68.33
C ILE A 443 17.69 -7.25 -69.50
N ILE A 444 16.95 -7.32 -70.60
CA ILE A 444 17.25 -8.07 -71.82
C ILE A 444 17.35 -7.07 -72.97
N ASP A 445 18.47 -7.07 -73.70
CA ASP A 445 18.62 -6.24 -74.90
C ASP A 445 18.05 -6.97 -76.12
N LEU A 446 17.10 -6.35 -76.82
CA LEU A 446 16.51 -6.92 -78.04
C LEU A 446 17.42 -6.61 -79.24
N ARG A 447 17.77 -7.64 -80.03
CA ARG A 447 18.62 -7.51 -81.20
C ARG A 447 17.93 -8.12 -82.43
N ASP A 448 18.10 -7.47 -83.57
CA ASP A 448 17.66 -7.95 -84.89
C ASP A 448 18.51 -9.15 -85.37
N GLU A 449 18.10 -9.83 -86.44
CA GLU A 449 18.82 -10.97 -87.04
C GLU A 449 20.26 -10.63 -87.45
N ASN A 450 20.56 -9.33 -87.66
CA ASN A 450 21.88 -8.78 -87.96
C ASN A 450 22.69 -8.33 -86.73
N GLY A 451 22.23 -8.63 -85.50
CA GLY A 451 22.90 -8.29 -84.24
C GLY A 451 22.80 -6.82 -83.81
N LYS A 452 22.04 -5.99 -84.54
CA LYS A 452 21.80 -4.58 -84.21
C LYS A 452 20.76 -4.45 -83.10
N ALA A 453 21.03 -3.65 -82.07
CA ALA A 453 20.07 -3.39 -81.01
C ALA A 453 18.82 -2.68 -81.54
N ILE A 454 17.64 -3.24 -81.24
CA ILE A 454 16.31 -2.75 -81.66
C ILE A 454 15.43 -2.34 -80.49
N GLY A 455 15.90 -2.50 -79.25
CA GLY A 455 15.11 -2.16 -78.07
C GLY A 455 15.66 -2.75 -76.77
N THR A 456 14.91 -2.55 -75.69
CA THR A 456 15.19 -3.14 -74.38
C THR A 456 13.91 -3.70 -73.77
N LYS A 457 14.01 -4.89 -73.21
CA LYS A 457 12.94 -5.56 -72.46
C LYS A 457 13.36 -5.68 -70.99
N VAL A 458 12.54 -5.19 -70.08
CA VAL A 458 12.73 -5.30 -68.64
C VAL A 458 11.64 -6.20 -68.07
N GLU A 459 12.04 -7.25 -67.37
CA GLU A 459 11.16 -8.17 -66.66
C GLU A 459 11.32 -7.92 -65.16
N LEU A 460 10.23 -7.53 -64.51
CA LEU A 460 10.15 -7.24 -63.07
C LEU A 460 9.19 -8.24 -62.43
N SER A 461 9.70 -9.17 -61.62
CA SER A 461 8.87 -10.01 -60.76
C SER A 461 8.60 -9.25 -59.47
N ILE A 462 7.34 -8.95 -59.17
CA ILE A 462 6.92 -8.14 -58.01
C ILE A 462 5.97 -8.98 -57.15
N PRO A 463 6.15 -9.04 -55.82
CA PRO A 463 5.20 -9.70 -54.93
C PRO A 463 3.88 -8.93 -54.92
N PHE A 464 2.76 -9.65 -54.92
CA PHE A 464 1.42 -9.08 -54.79
C PHE A 464 0.73 -9.58 -53.52
N ILE A 465 -0.31 -8.88 -53.12
CA ILE A 465 -1.22 -9.30 -52.04
C ILE A 465 -2.66 -9.16 -52.52
N ASP A 466 -3.58 -9.93 -51.94
CA ASP A 466 -5.02 -9.68 -52.10
C ASP A 466 -5.44 -8.62 -51.07
N LEU A 467 -6.01 -7.50 -51.53
CA LEU A 467 -6.42 -6.33 -50.74
C LEU A 467 -7.85 -6.42 -50.19
#